data_AF-A0A812J202-F1
#
_entry.id   AF-A0A812J202-F1
#
_cell.length_a   1.000
_cell.length_b   1.000
_cell.length_c   1.000
_cell.angle_alpha   90.00
_cell.angle_beta   90.00
_cell.angle_gamma   90.00
#
_symmetry.space_group_name_H-M   'P 1'
#
loop_
_entity.id
_entity.type
_entity.pdbx_description
1 polymer ?
#
loop_
_entity_poly.entity_id
_entity_poly.type
_entity_poly.pdbx_seq_one_letter_code
_entity_poly.pdbx_strand_id
1 'polypeptide(L)'
;MCYMYDLRNTVHYMLGPLLMNERIYSAVFSGSQPSSFTPRISAMTDKGKGKGKNKSLPDTISVYVKWCPETKELFDNYRIRWNEEELVIMQFPDVPVTIEDMGSWIESRVERIYELSTQGMDKIMVQSQYLTTAYRPDKYLPWQEPAHRYFRDGDVVMVQCQAMSAQQRDPFTKEEIETFKKSLRFEQGDRVLCNCGQLWISGWIVGTAVEDDQDLLPYVVKTDPIPGLPSRTISVPHDRDEVCVQEVCFNPSSELHFVKCAATRLAGSAKPQLRFTEGDKVTVRLKNGTDGLERWVSGCVTDLWPALPGKLQWEIEGVTGEYPKEVPYRVDLSPLGWCFVHRDDHTLIRREGLQPQTRVKGMSKRLEVIRCEDGSREQVDHQTERRKRMPQSSLDDISDSDDDV
;
A
#
# COMPACT_ATOMS: atom_id res chain seq x y z
N MET A 1 5.97 -11.97 -39.08
CA MET A 1 4.52 -11.65 -39.03
C MET A 1 4.22 -11.15 -37.63
N CYS A 2 4.28 -9.84 -37.43
CA CYS A 2 3.99 -9.18 -36.15
C CYS A 2 2.78 -8.30 -36.38
N TYR A 3 1.71 -8.53 -35.62
CA TYR A 3 0.54 -7.66 -35.63
C TYR A 3 0.85 -6.42 -34.79
N MET A 4 0.85 -5.26 -35.45
CA MET A 4 0.64 -3.97 -34.80
C MET A 4 -0.84 -3.85 -34.45
N TYR A 5 -1.17 -3.63 -33.18
CA TYR A 5 -2.48 -3.13 -32.78
C TYR A 5 -2.42 -1.61 -32.65
N ASP A 6 -3.36 -0.98 -33.35
CA ASP A 6 -3.66 0.44 -33.41
C ASP A 6 -4.29 0.90 -32.08
N LEU A 7 -3.64 1.84 -31.40
CA LEU A 7 -4.11 2.49 -30.18
C LEU A 7 -4.70 3.85 -30.55
N ARG A 8 -6.00 3.90 -30.81
CA ARG A 8 -6.78 5.15 -30.84
C ARG A 8 -8.06 4.98 -30.03
N ASN A 9 -7.89 5.12 -28.71
CA ASN A 9 -8.83 5.67 -27.73
C ASN A 9 -8.43 5.14 -26.35
N THR A 10 -7.38 5.74 -25.79
CA THR A 10 -7.02 5.54 -24.39
C THR A 10 -7.22 6.89 -23.71
N VAL A 11 -8.33 6.99 -22.98
CA VAL A 11 -8.52 8.05 -21.98
C VAL A 11 -7.41 7.85 -20.96
N HIS A 12 -6.45 8.78 -20.91
CA HIS A 12 -5.42 8.81 -19.89
C HIS A 12 -6.09 9.10 -18.54
N TYR A 13 -6.43 8.05 -17.78
CA TYR A 13 -6.43 8.15 -16.33
C TYR A 13 -4.97 8.20 -15.92
N MET A 14 -4.47 9.42 -15.72
CA MET A 14 -3.28 9.64 -14.91
C MET A 14 -3.61 9.05 -13.53
N LEU A 15 -2.93 7.97 -13.17
CA LEU A 15 -2.88 7.42 -11.82
C LEU A 15 -2.27 8.50 -10.92
N GLY A 16 -3.13 9.37 -10.38
CA GLY A 16 -2.81 10.17 -9.19
C GLY A 16 -2.66 9.24 -7.98
N PRO A 17 -1.88 9.63 -6.96
CA PRO A 17 -1.66 8.82 -5.78
C PRO A 17 -2.92 8.80 -4.90
N LEU A 18 -3.88 7.91 -5.22
CA LEU A 18 -5.09 7.66 -4.43
C LEU A 18 -4.84 6.72 -3.21
N LEU A 19 -3.65 6.75 -2.62
CA LEU A 19 -3.32 5.99 -1.40
C LEU A 19 -2.69 6.87 -0.32
N MET A 20 -3.20 8.10 -0.15
CA MET A 20 -2.91 8.92 1.03
C MET A 20 -4.20 9.49 1.61
N ASN A 21 -4.94 8.70 2.41
CA ASN A 21 -6.01 9.28 3.23
C ASN A 21 -6.19 8.66 4.62
N GLU A 22 -5.10 8.17 5.23
CA GLU A 22 -5.04 7.93 6.68
C GLU A 22 -3.81 8.54 7.36
N ARG A 23 -3.28 9.66 6.82
CA ARG A 23 -2.58 10.59 7.71
C ARG A 23 -3.65 11.40 8.42
N ILE A 24 -3.93 11.02 9.66
CA ILE A 24 -4.66 11.86 10.61
C ILE A 24 -3.83 13.15 10.77
N TYR A 25 -4.07 14.13 9.91
CA TYR A 25 -3.57 15.48 10.05
C TYR A 25 -4.37 16.13 11.16
N SER A 26 -3.79 16.17 12.37
CA SER A 26 -4.35 16.91 13.50
C SER A 26 -4.17 18.41 13.23
N ALA A 27 -5.07 19.00 12.44
CA ALA A 27 -5.23 20.45 12.46
C ALA A 27 -5.76 20.84 13.85
N VAL A 28 -5.06 21.75 14.53
CA VAL A 28 -5.51 22.30 15.82
C VAL A 28 -6.58 23.34 15.51
N PHE A 29 -7.82 23.05 15.87
CA PHE A 29 -8.97 23.93 15.62
C PHE A 29 -9.21 24.83 16.83
N SER A 30 -8.83 26.11 16.75
CA SER A 30 -9.15 27.11 17.78
C SER A 30 -10.41 27.89 17.38
N GLY A 31 -11.51 27.72 18.12
CA GLY A 31 -12.80 28.38 17.90
C GLY A 31 -12.91 29.81 18.44
N SER A 32 -11.82 30.57 18.54
CA SER A 32 -11.85 31.95 19.03
C SER A 32 -11.95 32.95 17.88
N GLN A 33 -13.05 33.73 17.86
CA GLN A 33 -13.26 34.83 16.91
C GLN A 33 -12.29 36.00 17.14
N PRO A 34 -11.72 36.61 16.09
CA PRO A 34 -11.19 37.98 16.15
C PRO A 34 -12.36 38.98 16.07
N SER A 35 -12.48 39.87 17.06
CA SER A 35 -13.64 40.78 17.27
C SER A 35 -13.81 41.94 16.27
N SER A 36 -13.10 41.94 15.14
CA SER A 36 -13.37 42.84 14.01
C SER A 36 -12.53 42.44 12.81
N PHE A 37 -13.15 41.74 11.85
CA PHE A 37 -12.47 41.34 10.62
C PHE A 37 -12.68 42.41 9.55
N THR A 38 -11.63 43.16 9.22
CA THR A 38 -11.54 43.90 7.95
C THR A 38 -10.50 43.20 7.10
N PRO A 39 -10.86 42.65 5.92
CA PRO A 39 -9.89 42.00 5.05
C PRO A 39 -8.77 42.99 4.71
N ARG A 40 -7.51 42.58 4.92
CA ARG A 40 -6.36 43.35 4.42
C ARG A 40 -6.36 43.29 2.90
N ILE A 41 -7.01 44.25 2.25
CA ILE A 41 -6.91 44.47 0.81
C ILE A 41 -5.52 45.08 0.55
N SER A 42 -4.50 44.23 0.50
CA SER A 42 -3.15 44.66 0.12
C SER A 42 -3.08 44.65 -1.41
N ALA A 43 -3.25 45.83 -2.03
CA ALA A 43 -3.07 45.97 -3.47
C ALA A 43 -1.64 45.55 -3.85
N MET A 44 -1.50 44.46 -4.60
CA MET A 44 -0.24 44.12 -5.26
C MET A 44 0.06 45.18 -6.33
N THR A 45 0.81 46.22 -5.97
CA THR A 45 1.42 47.11 -6.95
C THR A 45 2.56 46.37 -7.62
N ASP A 46 2.28 45.84 -8.80
CA ASP A 46 3.26 45.24 -9.70
C ASP A 46 4.10 46.37 -10.31
N LYS A 47 5.21 46.75 -9.66
CA LYS A 47 6.29 47.59 -10.22
C LYS A 47 7.47 47.71 -9.24
N GLY A 48 8.57 47.03 -9.54
CA GLY A 48 9.86 47.29 -8.91
C GLY A 48 10.89 46.17 -9.10
N LYS A 49 11.69 46.25 -10.17
CA LYS A 49 12.92 45.46 -10.36
C LYS A 49 13.97 45.90 -9.33
N GLY A 50 13.87 45.42 -8.08
CA GLY A 50 14.89 45.57 -7.05
C GLY A 50 15.61 44.24 -6.83
N LYS A 51 16.95 44.25 -6.80
CA LYS A 51 17.80 43.09 -6.48
C LYS A 51 17.39 42.50 -5.12
N GLY A 52 16.73 41.34 -5.15
CA GLY A 52 16.05 40.75 -4.00
C GLY A 52 17.00 40.05 -3.03
N LYS A 53 16.91 40.42 -1.75
CA LYS A 53 17.27 39.52 -0.64
C LYS A 53 16.34 38.30 -0.75
N ASN A 54 16.89 37.08 -0.66
CA ASN A 54 16.12 35.86 -0.51
C ASN A 54 15.23 36.01 0.74
N LYS A 55 13.95 36.32 0.56
CA LYS A 55 12.97 36.22 1.63
C LYS A 55 12.76 34.74 1.88
N SER A 56 13.04 34.29 3.10
CA SER A 56 12.68 32.95 3.54
C SER A 56 11.18 32.74 3.28
N LEU A 57 10.83 31.56 2.77
CA LEU A 57 9.44 31.17 2.62
C LEU A 57 8.78 31.17 4.01
N PRO A 58 7.50 31.56 4.12
CA PRO A 58 6.78 31.42 5.37
C PRO A 58 6.66 29.93 5.73
N ASP A 59 6.92 29.60 7.00
CA ASP A 59 6.84 28.21 7.50
C ASP A 59 5.38 27.72 7.53
N THR A 60 4.41 28.64 7.58
CA THR A 60 2.97 28.34 7.54
C THR A 60 2.22 29.44 6.79
N ILE A 61 1.11 29.09 6.15
CA ILE A 61 0.17 30.03 5.54
C ILE A 61 -1.22 29.67 6.01
N SER A 62 -1.92 30.61 6.65
CA SER A 62 -3.35 30.51 6.97
C SER A 62 -4.16 31.23 5.91
N VAL A 63 -5.08 30.55 5.23
CA VAL A 63 -6.05 31.20 4.33
C VAL A 63 -7.47 31.01 4.84
N TYR A 64 -8.39 31.81 4.34
CA TYR A 64 -9.82 31.74 4.62
C TYR A 64 -10.58 31.26 3.39
N VAL A 65 -11.45 30.26 3.56
CA VAL A 65 -12.25 29.72 2.46
C VAL A 65 -13.58 30.46 2.35
N LYS A 66 -13.90 30.94 1.15
CA LYS A 66 -15.20 31.53 0.83
C LYS A 66 -15.82 30.80 -0.36
N TRP A 67 -17.02 30.28 -0.17
CA TRP A 67 -17.74 29.54 -1.21
C TRP A 67 -18.32 30.48 -2.27
N CYS A 68 -18.19 30.08 -3.53
CA CYS A 68 -18.92 30.73 -4.61
C CYS A 68 -20.45 30.52 -4.44
N PRO A 69 -21.31 31.45 -4.89
CA PRO A 69 -22.75 31.34 -4.76
C PRO A 69 -23.32 30.02 -5.27
N GLU A 70 -22.80 29.51 -6.39
CA GLU A 70 -23.22 28.26 -7.02
C GLU A 70 -22.95 27.05 -6.11
N THR A 71 -21.82 27.05 -5.41
CA THR A 71 -21.47 26.00 -4.45
C THR A 71 -22.32 26.09 -3.19
N LYS A 72 -22.66 27.30 -2.73
CA LYS A 72 -23.59 27.48 -1.60
C LYS A 72 -24.97 26.93 -1.96
N GLU A 73 -25.52 27.32 -3.10
CA GLU A 73 -26.82 26.85 -3.58
C GLU A 73 -26.84 25.31 -3.70
N LEU A 74 -25.78 24.74 -4.26
CA LEU A 74 -25.64 23.29 -4.36
C LEU A 74 -25.67 22.63 -2.97
N PHE A 75 -24.87 23.13 -2.03
CA PHE A 75 -24.74 22.54 -0.70
C PHE A 75 -25.94 22.80 0.22
N ASP A 76 -26.71 23.87 -0.01
CA ASP A 76 -27.98 24.11 0.66
C ASP A 76 -28.98 22.99 0.34
N ASN A 77 -28.96 22.44 -0.89
CA ASN A 77 -29.76 21.27 -1.25
C ASN A 77 -29.36 20.01 -0.47
N TYR A 78 -28.07 19.89 -0.12
CA TYR A 78 -27.52 18.84 0.72
C TYR A 78 -27.68 19.11 2.22
N ARG A 79 -28.34 20.21 2.62
CA ARG A 79 -28.54 20.63 4.02
C ARG A 79 -27.25 20.77 4.83
N ILE A 80 -26.13 21.03 4.16
CA ILE A 80 -24.86 21.26 4.84
C ILE A 80 -24.96 22.61 5.58
N ARG A 81 -24.86 22.58 6.91
CA ARG A 81 -24.91 23.81 7.73
C ARG A 81 -23.57 24.52 7.66
N TRP A 82 -23.48 25.51 6.79
CA TRP A 82 -22.36 26.44 6.76
C TRP A 82 -22.53 27.50 7.85
N ASN A 83 -21.56 27.63 8.75
CA ASN A 83 -21.42 28.88 9.46
C ASN A 83 -20.89 29.91 8.44
N GLU A 84 -21.64 30.97 8.15
CA GLU A 84 -21.22 32.03 7.19
C GLU A 84 -19.87 32.67 7.56
N GLU A 85 -19.48 32.50 8.83
CA GLU A 85 -18.23 32.98 9.44
C GLU A 85 -17.17 31.88 9.66
N GLU A 86 -17.40 30.64 9.21
CA GLU A 86 -16.40 29.56 9.31
C GLU A 86 -15.26 29.77 8.33
N LEU A 87 -14.43 30.72 8.72
CA LEU A 87 -13.08 30.97 8.28
C LEU A 87 -12.24 29.73 8.58
N VAL A 88 -12.20 28.77 7.64
CA VAL A 88 -11.34 27.58 7.75
C VAL A 88 -9.89 28.02 7.61
N ILE A 89 -9.18 28.18 8.73
CA ILE A 89 -7.73 28.38 8.75
C ILE A 89 -7.07 27.04 8.38
N MET A 90 -6.61 26.92 7.14
CA MET A 90 -5.75 25.81 6.74
C MET A 90 -4.32 26.13 7.13
N GLN A 91 -3.66 25.31 7.95
CA GLN A 91 -2.23 25.43 8.26
C GLN A 91 -1.47 24.35 7.51
N PHE A 92 -0.54 24.76 6.66
CA PHE A 92 0.29 23.88 5.86
C PHE A 92 1.68 23.74 6.51
N PRO A 93 2.03 22.58 7.09
CA PRO A 93 3.28 22.42 7.84
C PRO A 93 4.52 22.22 6.94
N ASP A 94 4.35 21.81 5.68
CA ASP A 94 5.44 21.48 4.76
C ASP A 94 5.27 22.20 3.41
N VAL A 95 5.90 23.36 3.25
CA VAL A 95 5.96 24.09 1.97
C VAL A 95 6.99 23.40 1.05
N PRO A 96 6.70 23.18 -0.25
CA PRO A 96 5.62 23.78 -1.02
C PRO A 96 4.33 22.96 -1.06
N VAL A 97 3.24 23.58 -0.62
CA VAL A 97 1.87 23.13 -0.90
C VAL A 97 1.40 23.71 -2.22
N THR A 98 0.82 22.85 -3.06
CA THR A 98 0.26 23.23 -4.36
C THR A 98 -1.21 23.70 -4.22
N ILE A 99 -1.74 24.36 -5.25
CA ILE A 99 -3.17 24.71 -5.29
C ILE A 99 -4.04 23.44 -5.32
N GLU A 100 -3.55 22.35 -5.90
CA GLU A 100 -4.20 21.03 -5.90
C GLU A 100 -4.33 20.46 -4.48
N ASP A 101 -3.24 20.46 -3.71
CA ASP A 101 -3.27 20.02 -2.30
C ASP A 101 -4.28 20.83 -1.47
N MET A 102 -4.37 22.15 -1.71
CA MET A 102 -5.39 22.99 -1.07
C MET A 102 -6.81 22.57 -1.46
N GLY A 103 -7.05 22.28 -2.74
CA GLY A 103 -8.33 21.81 -3.26
C GLY A 103 -8.77 20.52 -2.55
N SER A 104 -7.90 19.51 -2.49
CA SER A 104 -8.19 18.24 -1.81
C SER A 104 -8.48 18.42 -0.32
N TRP A 105 -7.77 19.32 0.37
CA TRP A 105 -8.07 19.63 1.78
C TRP A 105 -9.46 20.24 1.96
N ILE A 106 -9.85 21.14 1.05
CA ILE A 106 -11.17 21.77 1.07
C ILE A 106 -12.25 20.72 0.81
N GLU A 107 -12.07 19.85 -0.18
CA GLU A 107 -12.97 18.74 -0.54
C GLU A 107 -13.22 17.82 0.65
N SER A 108 -12.18 17.22 1.22
CA SER A 108 -12.29 16.29 2.34
C SER A 108 -12.95 16.93 3.57
N ARG A 109 -12.79 18.24 3.77
CA ARG A 109 -13.47 18.97 4.84
C ARG A 109 -14.98 19.04 4.60
N VAL A 110 -15.42 19.37 3.39
CA VAL A 110 -16.85 19.40 3.05
C VAL A 110 -17.48 18.03 3.18
N GLU A 111 -16.83 17.00 2.63
CA GLU A 111 -17.30 15.61 2.70
C GLU A 111 -17.51 15.18 4.15
N ARG A 112 -16.55 15.49 5.04
CA ARG A 112 -16.67 15.19 6.47
C ARG A 112 -17.79 15.94 7.17
N ILE A 113 -18.02 17.22 6.84
CA ILE A 113 -19.16 17.98 7.40
C ILE A 113 -20.48 17.33 6.97
N TYR A 114 -20.59 16.95 5.70
CA TYR A 114 -21.77 16.26 5.20
C TYR A 114 -22.00 14.92 5.91
N GLU A 115 -20.98 14.06 5.96
CA GLU A 115 -21.03 12.77 6.66
C GLU A 115 -21.47 12.92 8.13
N LEU A 116 -20.91 13.90 8.85
CA LEU A 116 -21.31 14.18 10.23
C LEU A 116 -22.77 14.65 10.31
N SER A 117 -23.24 15.44 9.34
CA SER A 117 -24.63 15.92 9.30
C SER A 117 -25.64 14.82 9.01
N THR A 118 -25.24 13.79 8.26
CA THR A 118 -26.07 12.61 7.92
C THR A 118 -25.86 11.44 8.88
N GLN A 119 -25.04 11.61 9.93
CA GLN A 119 -24.65 10.53 10.84
C GLN A 119 -24.05 9.31 10.12
N GLY A 120 -23.36 9.56 9.00
CA GLY A 120 -22.78 8.52 8.15
C GLY A 120 -23.78 7.74 7.31
N MET A 121 -25.08 8.09 7.32
CA MET A 121 -26.08 7.41 6.50
C MET A 121 -25.93 7.68 5.01
N ASP A 122 -25.27 8.78 4.64
CA ASP A 122 -25.04 9.17 3.25
C ASP A 122 -23.65 9.79 3.08
N LYS A 123 -23.08 9.61 1.89
CA LYS A 123 -21.76 10.13 1.50
C LYS A 123 -21.93 10.97 0.22
N ILE A 124 -21.24 12.11 0.19
CA ILE A 124 -21.04 12.87 -1.03
C ILE A 124 -19.57 12.84 -1.40
N MET A 125 -19.29 12.88 -2.70
CA MET A 125 -17.98 13.22 -3.20
C MET A 125 -17.99 14.69 -3.61
N VAL A 126 -16.98 15.44 -3.16
CA VAL A 126 -16.84 16.86 -3.46
C VAL A 126 -15.60 17.05 -4.32
N GLN A 127 -15.75 17.80 -5.42
CA GLN A 127 -14.64 18.11 -6.30
C GLN A 127 -14.56 19.63 -6.52
N SER A 128 -13.41 20.21 -6.20
CA SER A 128 -13.07 21.60 -6.48
C SER A 128 -12.89 21.76 -7.99
N GLN A 129 -13.73 22.60 -8.59
CA GLN A 129 -13.68 22.90 -10.02
C GLN A 129 -12.60 23.94 -10.33
N TYR A 130 -12.50 24.96 -9.46
CA TYR A 130 -11.43 25.94 -9.50
C TYR A 130 -11.29 26.68 -8.18
N LEU A 131 -10.10 27.22 -7.96
CA LEU A 131 -9.79 28.18 -6.90
C LEU A 131 -9.49 29.54 -7.53
N THR A 132 -9.96 30.61 -6.91
CA THR A 132 -9.61 31.99 -7.25
C THR A 132 -9.25 32.78 -5.99
N THR A 133 -8.66 33.96 -6.17
CA THR A 133 -8.41 34.87 -5.06
C THR A 133 -9.59 35.84 -4.93
N ALA A 134 -9.93 36.27 -3.72
CA ALA A 134 -11.04 37.21 -3.52
C ALA A 134 -10.88 38.56 -4.26
N TYR A 135 -9.64 38.96 -4.59
CA TYR A 135 -9.36 40.20 -5.32
C TYR A 135 -9.32 40.03 -6.85
N ARG A 136 -9.28 38.79 -7.36
CA ARG A 136 -9.34 38.44 -8.79
C ARG A 136 -10.23 37.20 -8.98
N PRO A 137 -11.56 37.35 -8.81
CA PRO A 137 -12.50 36.23 -8.94
C PRO A 137 -12.62 35.71 -10.39
N ASP A 138 -12.15 36.48 -11.37
CA ASP A 138 -12.14 36.15 -12.80
C ASP A 138 -10.91 35.34 -13.24
N LYS A 139 -9.93 35.14 -12.35
CA LYS A 139 -8.67 34.47 -12.67
C LYS A 139 -8.48 33.17 -11.88
N TYR A 140 -8.68 32.05 -12.58
CA TYR A 140 -8.42 30.71 -12.04
C TYR A 140 -6.95 30.52 -11.70
N LEU A 141 -6.72 29.87 -10.56
CA LEU A 141 -5.39 29.49 -10.10
C LEU A 141 -4.96 28.15 -10.73
N PRO A 142 -3.73 28.06 -11.26
CA PRO A 142 -3.20 26.81 -11.78
C PRO A 142 -2.91 25.81 -10.66
N TRP A 143 -3.44 24.59 -10.80
CA TRP A 143 -3.40 23.52 -9.78
C TRP A 143 -1.98 23.15 -9.31
N GLN A 144 -1.03 23.01 -10.22
CA GLN A 144 0.34 22.54 -9.91
C GLN A 144 1.26 23.63 -9.35
N GLU A 145 0.79 24.88 -9.29
CA GLU A 145 1.63 25.98 -8.80
C GLU A 145 1.62 26.04 -7.28
N PRO A 146 2.71 26.49 -6.65
CA PRO A 146 2.76 26.65 -5.20
C PRO A 146 1.77 27.72 -4.70
N ALA A 147 0.98 27.37 -3.70
CA ALA A 147 -0.03 28.23 -3.08
C ALA A 147 0.53 29.57 -2.57
N HIS A 148 1.74 29.55 -2.01
CA HIS A 148 2.43 30.74 -1.46
C HIS A 148 2.71 31.85 -2.49
N ARG A 149 2.59 31.55 -3.79
CA ARG A 149 2.69 32.56 -4.86
C ARG A 149 1.44 33.43 -4.96
N TYR A 150 0.30 32.92 -4.54
CA TYR A 150 -1.01 33.55 -4.72
C TYR A 150 -1.63 34.03 -3.40
N PHE A 151 -1.28 33.35 -2.31
CA PHE A 151 -1.84 33.61 -0.98
C PHE A 151 -0.77 33.98 0.03
N ARG A 152 -1.16 34.90 0.92
CA ARG A 152 -0.47 35.26 2.16
C ARG A 152 -1.32 34.84 3.35
N ASP A 153 -0.69 34.84 4.52
CA ASP A 153 -1.39 34.62 5.77
C ASP A 153 -2.54 35.64 5.94
N GLY A 154 -3.75 35.13 6.16
CA GLY A 154 -5.00 35.87 6.26
C GLY A 154 -5.71 36.18 4.94
N ASP A 155 -5.21 35.70 3.79
CA ASP A 155 -5.90 35.90 2.50
C ASP A 155 -7.15 35.02 2.37
N VAL A 156 -8.05 35.42 1.47
CA VAL A 156 -9.29 34.70 1.18
C VAL A 156 -9.19 33.96 -0.15
N VAL A 157 -9.35 32.64 -0.12
CA VAL A 157 -9.52 31.78 -1.29
C VAL A 157 -11.00 31.61 -1.57
N MET A 158 -11.39 31.90 -2.81
CA MET A 158 -12.72 31.64 -3.33
C MET A 158 -12.73 30.28 -4.01
N VAL A 159 -13.67 29.41 -3.64
CA VAL A 159 -13.71 28.03 -4.13
C VAL A 159 -15.06 27.76 -4.78
N GLN A 160 -15.04 27.18 -5.99
CA GLN A 160 -16.21 26.52 -6.53
C GLN A 160 -16.00 25.01 -6.46
N CYS A 161 -16.95 24.32 -5.81
CA CYS A 161 -17.02 22.87 -5.78
C CYS A 161 -18.29 22.38 -6.49
N GLN A 162 -18.21 21.17 -7.03
CA GLN A 162 -19.36 20.31 -7.30
C GLN A 162 -19.45 19.22 -6.22
N ALA A 163 -20.68 18.82 -5.91
CA ALA A 163 -20.98 17.61 -5.16
C ALA A 163 -21.64 16.62 -6.10
N MET A 164 -21.23 15.36 -5.98
CA MET A 164 -21.91 14.22 -6.56
C MET A 164 -22.40 13.38 -5.39
N SER A 165 -23.66 12.97 -5.39
CA SER A 165 -24.09 11.91 -4.50
C SER A 165 -23.21 10.71 -4.83
N ALA A 166 -22.43 10.22 -3.86
CA ALA A 166 -21.87 8.90 -4.03
C ALA A 166 -23.09 7.98 -4.10
N GLN A 167 -23.42 7.45 -5.27
CA GLN A 167 -24.42 6.40 -5.33
C GLN A 167 -23.87 5.32 -4.41
N GLN A 168 -24.47 5.15 -3.23
CA GLN A 168 -24.19 4.00 -2.39
C GLN A 168 -24.48 2.81 -3.27
N ARG A 169 -23.42 2.19 -3.77
CA ARG A 169 -23.54 0.90 -4.41
C ARG A 169 -24.13 -0.02 -3.34
N ASP A 170 -25.13 -0.80 -3.72
CA ASP A 170 -25.64 -1.82 -2.82
C ASP A 170 -24.44 -2.66 -2.32
N PRO A 171 -24.40 -3.02 -1.03
CA PRO A 171 -23.33 -3.86 -0.49
C PRO A 171 -23.16 -5.11 -1.35
N PHE A 172 -21.90 -5.56 -1.51
CA PHE A 172 -21.63 -6.77 -2.28
C PHE A 172 -22.35 -7.97 -1.66
N THR A 173 -22.97 -8.78 -2.50
CA THR A 173 -23.57 -10.05 -2.07
C THR A 173 -22.47 -11.03 -1.63
N LYS A 174 -22.82 -12.00 -0.77
CA LYS A 174 -21.86 -13.02 -0.34
C LYS A 174 -21.35 -13.84 -1.52
N GLU A 175 -22.21 -14.10 -2.49
CA GLU A 175 -21.92 -14.84 -3.71
C GLU A 175 -20.91 -14.09 -4.59
N GLU A 176 -21.02 -12.75 -4.71
CA GLU A 176 -20.06 -11.91 -5.42
C GLU A 176 -18.70 -11.91 -4.72
N ILE A 177 -18.68 -11.74 -3.39
CA ILE A 177 -17.45 -11.79 -2.59
C ILE A 177 -16.76 -13.15 -2.77
N GLU A 178 -17.50 -14.25 -2.69
CA GLU A 178 -16.95 -15.59 -2.81
C GLU A 178 -16.45 -15.90 -4.22
N THR A 179 -17.17 -15.43 -5.24
CA THR A 179 -16.74 -15.52 -6.65
C THR A 179 -15.44 -14.73 -6.86
N PHE A 180 -15.35 -13.53 -6.30
CA PHE A 180 -14.16 -12.71 -6.36
C PHE A 180 -12.98 -13.39 -5.65
N LYS A 181 -13.17 -13.92 -4.43
CA LYS A 181 -12.14 -14.68 -3.70
C LYS A 181 -11.58 -15.85 -4.50
N LYS A 182 -12.43 -16.63 -5.18
CA LYS A 182 -12.00 -17.75 -6.02
C LYS A 182 -11.12 -17.34 -7.21
N SER A 183 -11.18 -16.08 -7.62
CA SER A 183 -10.34 -15.53 -8.69
C SER A 183 -8.96 -15.05 -8.24
N LEU A 184 -8.76 -14.87 -6.93
CA LEU A 184 -7.52 -14.35 -6.35
C LEU A 184 -6.39 -15.37 -6.41
N ARG A 185 -5.16 -14.90 -6.63
CA ARG A 185 -3.95 -15.75 -6.66
C ARG A 185 -3.45 -16.17 -5.27
N PHE A 186 -3.68 -15.35 -4.26
CA PHE A 186 -3.18 -15.53 -2.90
C PHE A 186 -4.31 -15.62 -1.88
N GLU A 187 -4.02 -16.28 -0.76
CA GLU A 187 -4.95 -16.50 0.35
C GLU A 187 -4.51 -15.77 1.62
N GLN A 188 -5.41 -15.68 2.60
CA GLN A 188 -5.08 -15.14 3.91
C GLN A 188 -3.97 -15.97 4.57
N GLY A 189 -2.94 -15.29 5.08
CA GLY A 189 -1.76 -15.92 5.65
C GLY A 189 -0.64 -16.18 4.63
N ASP A 190 -0.84 -15.88 3.33
CA ASP A 190 0.26 -15.91 2.38
C ASP A 190 1.24 -14.74 2.59
N ARG A 191 2.50 -15.00 2.24
CA ARG A 191 3.58 -14.01 2.18
C ARG A 191 3.64 -13.39 0.80
N VAL A 192 3.71 -12.07 0.77
CA VAL A 192 3.77 -11.30 -0.47
C VAL A 192 4.75 -10.13 -0.34
N LEU A 193 5.23 -9.64 -1.47
CA LEU A 193 5.78 -8.29 -1.59
C LEU A 193 4.78 -7.41 -2.32
N CYS A 194 4.54 -6.23 -1.76
CA CYS A 194 3.66 -5.23 -2.34
C CYS A 194 4.46 -4.04 -2.85
N ASN A 195 4.17 -3.61 -4.07
CA ASN A 195 4.74 -2.42 -4.67
C ASN A 195 4.15 -1.17 -4.00
N CYS A 196 4.98 -0.45 -3.25
CA CYS A 196 4.63 0.81 -2.58
C CYS A 196 5.30 1.99 -3.29
N GLY A 197 5.40 1.94 -4.62
CA GLY A 197 6.01 2.96 -5.46
C GLY A 197 7.51 2.71 -5.67
N GLN A 198 8.35 3.38 -4.89
CA GLN A 198 9.82 3.27 -5.03
C GLN A 198 10.40 2.03 -4.33
N LEU A 199 9.62 1.37 -3.48
CA LEU A 199 10.03 0.22 -2.70
C LEU A 199 8.99 -0.89 -2.75
N TRP A 200 9.47 -2.12 -2.79
CA TRP A 200 8.65 -3.29 -2.51
C TRP A 200 8.72 -3.61 -1.02
N ILE A 201 7.57 -3.76 -0.38
CA ILE A 201 7.48 -4.04 1.05
C ILE A 201 6.90 -5.43 1.23
N SER A 202 7.64 -6.26 1.96
CA SER A 202 7.22 -7.60 2.31
C SER A 202 6.17 -7.58 3.44
N GLY A 203 5.23 -8.51 3.43
CA GLY A 203 4.15 -8.58 4.43
C GLY A 203 3.35 -9.88 4.39
N TRP A 204 2.28 -9.90 5.17
CA TRP A 204 1.33 -11.02 5.26
C TRP A 204 -0.06 -10.56 4.84
N ILE A 205 -0.73 -11.34 4.00
CA ILE A 205 -2.14 -11.11 3.69
C ILE A 205 -2.96 -11.37 4.95
N VAL A 206 -3.66 -10.34 5.43
CA VAL A 206 -4.55 -10.42 6.60
C VAL A 206 -6.03 -10.36 6.23
N GLY A 207 -6.36 -9.96 5.00
CA GLY A 207 -7.71 -9.98 4.46
C GLY A 207 -7.70 -10.18 2.94
N THR A 208 -8.76 -10.81 2.43
CA THR A 208 -9.02 -11.06 1.00
C THR A 208 -10.43 -10.61 0.66
N ALA A 209 -10.63 -10.06 -0.55
CA ALA A 209 -11.94 -9.57 -1.00
C ALA A 209 -12.59 -8.60 0.01
N VAL A 210 -11.82 -7.59 0.43
CA VAL A 210 -12.25 -6.65 1.45
C VAL A 210 -13.04 -5.53 0.79
N GLU A 211 -14.24 -5.26 1.29
CA GLU A 211 -15.06 -4.15 0.82
C GLU A 211 -14.34 -2.81 1.06
N ASP A 212 -14.25 -2.01 0.00
CA ASP A 212 -13.82 -0.63 -0.01
C ASP A 212 -14.93 0.20 -0.67
N ASP A 213 -14.99 1.50 -0.40
CA ASP A 213 -16.18 2.36 -0.62
C ASP A 213 -16.84 2.23 -2.01
N GLN A 214 -16.11 1.78 -3.03
CA GLN A 214 -16.61 1.60 -4.40
C GLN A 214 -16.33 0.21 -5.01
N ASP A 215 -15.50 -0.63 -4.39
CA ASP A 215 -15.03 -1.90 -4.98
C ASP A 215 -14.61 -2.95 -3.94
N LEU A 216 -14.27 -4.15 -4.40
CA LEU A 216 -13.62 -5.18 -3.58
C LEU A 216 -12.10 -5.10 -3.75
N LEU A 217 -11.39 -4.79 -2.67
CA LEU A 217 -9.94 -4.88 -2.63
C LEU A 217 -9.51 -6.35 -2.65
N PRO A 218 -8.62 -6.75 -3.58
CA PRO A 218 -8.03 -8.09 -3.59
C PRO A 218 -7.46 -8.50 -2.25
N TYR A 219 -6.59 -7.65 -1.68
CA TYR A 219 -5.84 -7.97 -0.48
C TYR A 219 -5.70 -6.78 0.46
N VAL A 220 -5.67 -7.11 1.73
CA VAL A 220 -5.20 -6.23 2.80
C VAL A 220 -3.97 -6.90 3.41
N VAL A 221 -2.84 -6.20 3.44
CA VAL A 221 -1.53 -6.76 3.79
C VAL A 221 -0.98 -6.04 5.02
N LYS A 222 -0.59 -6.81 6.04
CA LYS A 222 0.18 -6.31 7.17
C LYS A 222 1.67 -6.37 6.83
N THR A 223 2.29 -5.22 6.69
CA THR A 223 3.70 -5.11 6.28
C THR A 223 4.64 -5.54 7.40
N ASP A 224 5.78 -6.10 7.03
CA ASP A 224 6.90 -6.28 7.93
C ASP A 224 7.45 -4.90 8.36
N PRO A 225 7.99 -4.77 9.59
CA PRO A 225 8.62 -3.53 10.02
C PRO A 225 9.93 -3.28 9.25
N ILE A 226 10.14 -2.05 8.77
CA ILE A 226 11.40 -1.60 8.14
C ILE A 226 11.98 -0.40 8.92
N PRO A 227 13.30 -0.12 8.84
CA PRO A 227 13.87 1.03 9.54
C PRO A 227 13.12 2.34 9.23
N GLY A 228 12.66 3.04 10.26
CA GLY A 228 11.93 4.30 10.12
C GLY A 228 10.45 4.18 9.73
N LEU A 229 9.96 2.98 9.39
CA LEU A 229 8.56 2.76 9.05
C LEU A 229 8.01 1.52 9.78
N PRO A 230 7.16 1.71 10.82
CA PRO A 230 6.61 0.60 11.59
C PRO A 230 5.71 -0.30 10.72
N SER A 231 5.47 -1.52 11.21
CA SER A 231 4.48 -2.42 10.62
C SER A 231 3.12 -1.74 10.59
N ARG A 232 2.47 -1.73 9.41
CA ARG A 232 1.14 -1.18 9.20
C ARG A 232 0.36 -2.05 8.23
N THR A 233 -0.95 -1.85 8.20
CA THR A 233 -1.81 -2.49 7.21
C THR A 233 -1.88 -1.60 5.97
N ILE A 234 -1.79 -2.20 4.78
CA ILE A 234 -1.92 -1.52 3.49
C ILE A 234 -2.96 -2.24 2.62
N SER A 235 -3.65 -1.47 1.77
CA SER A 235 -4.56 -2.00 0.76
C SER A 235 -3.82 -2.30 -0.53
N VAL A 236 -4.09 -3.44 -1.14
CA VAL A 236 -3.55 -3.83 -2.44
C VAL A 236 -4.66 -3.69 -3.48
N PRO A 237 -4.59 -2.68 -4.38
CA PRO A 237 -5.72 -2.33 -5.24
C PRO A 237 -5.98 -3.35 -6.35
N HIS A 238 -4.95 -4.09 -6.79
CA HIS A 238 -5.05 -5.03 -7.91
C HIS A 238 -4.25 -6.31 -7.66
N ASP A 239 -4.81 -7.45 -8.06
CA ASP A 239 -4.11 -8.74 -8.06
C ASP A 239 -3.30 -8.92 -9.36
N ARG A 240 -2.16 -8.22 -9.45
CA ARG A 240 -1.23 -8.31 -10.60
C ARG A 240 0.22 -8.36 -10.15
N ASP A 241 1.08 -9.00 -10.93
CA ASP A 241 2.52 -9.12 -10.65
C ASP A 241 3.21 -7.75 -10.53
N GLU A 242 2.71 -6.67 -11.16
CA GLU A 242 3.31 -5.34 -11.00
C GLU A 242 2.98 -4.66 -9.65
N VAL A 243 1.97 -5.18 -8.94
CA VAL A 243 1.43 -4.60 -7.71
C VAL A 243 1.72 -5.48 -6.50
N CYS A 244 1.56 -6.79 -6.64
CA CYS A 244 1.72 -7.76 -5.57
C CYS A 244 2.25 -9.09 -6.12
N VAL A 245 3.37 -9.54 -5.56
CA VAL A 245 4.02 -10.80 -5.94
C VAL A 245 4.14 -11.72 -4.74
N GLN A 246 4.07 -13.03 -4.99
CA GLN A 246 4.31 -14.01 -3.95
C GLN A 246 5.77 -13.96 -3.47
N GLU A 247 5.96 -14.09 -2.17
CA GLU A 247 7.31 -14.21 -1.63
C GLU A 247 7.84 -15.65 -1.78
N VAL A 248 8.87 -15.79 -2.61
CA VAL A 248 9.54 -17.05 -2.92
C VAL A 248 11.06 -16.82 -2.98
N CYS A 249 11.86 -17.85 -3.19
CA CYS A 249 13.27 -17.67 -3.51
C CYS A 249 13.40 -17.11 -4.93
N PHE A 250 13.70 -15.82 -5.03
CA PHE A 250 13.76 -15.10 -6.30
C PHE A 250 15.00 -15.43 -7.12
N ASN A 251 14.92 -15.25 -8.45
CA ASN A 251 16.07 -15.40 -9.32
C ASN A 251 17.01 -14.19 -9.16
N PRO A 252 18.25 -14.37 -8.64
CA PRO A 252 19.15 -13.26 -8.37
C PRO A 252 19.60 -12.51 -9.63
N SER A 253 19.46 -13.11 -10.82
CA SER A 253 19.84 -12.47 -12.09
C SER A 253 18.82 -11.42 -12.56
N SER A 254 17.54 -11.60 -12.23
CA SER A 254 16.44 -10.74 -12.70
C SER A 254 15.69 -10.04 -11.57
N GLU A 255 15.73 -10.59 -10.36
CA GLU A 255 14.83 -10.25 -9.25
C GLU A 255 15.60 -9.96 -7.95
N LEU A 256 16.88 -9.60 -8.04
CA LEU A 256 17.72 -9.28 -6.87
C LEU A 256 17.10 -8.21 -5.95
N HIS A 257 16.35 -7.27 -6.51
CA HIS A 257 15.67 -6.24 -5.74
C HIS A 257 14.59 -6.82 -4.81
N PHE A 258 13.86 -7.87 -5.23
CA PHE A 258 12.90 -8.56 -4.35
C PHE A 258 13.60 -9.29 -3.22
N VAL A 259 14.76 -9.93 -3.48
CA VAL A 259 15.58 -10.55 -2.43
C VAL A 259 15.94 -9.54 -1.35
N LYS A 260 16.41 -8.34 -1.74
CA LYS A 260 16.77 -7.26 -0.82
C LYS A 260 15.58 -6.77 0.00
N CYS A 261 14.43 -6.62 -0.63
CA CYS A 261 13.20 -6.15 0.02
C CYS A 261 12.61 -7.16 1.01
N ALA A 262 12.71 -8.46 0.69
CA ALA A 262 12.13 -9.52 1.51
C ALA A 262 13.05 -10.02 2.63
N ALA A 263 14.36 -9.78 2.51
CA ALA A 263 15.36 -10.21 3.47
C ALA A 263 15.06 -9.72 4.89
N THR A 264 15.19 -10.62 5.87
CA THR A 264 14.97 -10.28 7.27
C THR A 264 16.13 -9.47 7.82
N ARG A 265 15.83 -8.35 8.46
CA ARG A 265 16.83 -7.59 9.21
C ARG A 265 17.20 -8.34 10.48
N LEU A 266 18.49 -8.60 10.68
CA LEU A 266 19.00 -9.18 11.91
C LEU A 266 18.98 -8.14 13.03
N ALA A 267 18.43 -8.52 14.19
CA ALA A 267 18.47 -7.68 15.38
C ALA A 267 19.84 -7.83 16.05
N GLY A 268 20.64 -6.76 16.03
CA GLY A 268 21.99 -6.76 16.61
C GLY A 268 23.07 -7.33 15.68
N SER A 269 24.25 -7.58 16.25
CA SER A 269 25.43 -8.06 15.51
C SER A 269 25.53 -9.58 15.42
N ALA A 270 24.77 -10.31 16.24
CA ALA A 270 24.84 -11.77 16.28
C ALA A 270 23.96 -12.38 15.19
N LYS A 271 24.58 -13.16 14.31
CA LYS A 271 23.86 -13.98 13.33
C LYS A 271 23.17 -15.14 14.04
N PRO A 272 21.86 -15.38 13.83
CA PRO A 272 21.18 -16.52 14.42
C PRO A 272 21.76 -17.83 13.87
N GLN A 273 21.66 -18.90 14.66
CA GLN A 273 22.02 -20.24 14.20
C GLN A 273 21.05 -20.66 13.09
N LEU A 274 21.62 -21.06 11.95
CA LEU A 274 20.88 -21.53 10.78
C LEU A 274 20.53 -23.03 10.91
N ARG A 275 19.41 -23.45 10.31
CA ARG A 275 18.98 -24.86 10.27
C ARG A 275 19.85 -25.75 9.39
N PHE A 276 20.43 -25.18 8.34
CA PHE A 276 21.24 -25.91 7.36
C PHE A 276 22.69 -25.41 7.37
N THR A 277 23.59 -26.26 6.88
CA THR A 277 25.03 -26.02 6.74
C THR A 277 25.47 -26.19 5.29
N GLU A 278 26.68 -25.73 4.95
CA GLU A 278 27.22 -25.89 3.59
C GLU A 278 27.32 -27.38 3.22
N GLY A 279 26.90 -27.71 2.00
CA GLY A 279 26.82 -29.08 1.50
C GLY A 279 25.48 -29.78 1.79
N ASP A 280 24.62 -29.24 2.65
CA ASP A 280 23.31 -29.83 2.91
C ASP A 280 22.43 -29.84 1.65
N LYS A 281 21.71 -30.95 1.46
CA LYS A 281 20.71 -31.10 0.42
C LYS A 281 19.36 -30.58 0.88
N VAL A 282 18.85 -29.62 0.11
CA VAL A 282 17.65 -28.85 0.46
C VAL A 282 16.72 -28.76 -0.74
N THR A 283 15.46 -28.41 -0.51
CA THR A 283 14.53 -27.96 -1.52
C THR A 283 14.16 -26.51 -1.23
N VAL A 284 14.15 -25.69 -2.27
CA VAL A 284 13.76 -24.28 -2.18
C VAL A 284 12.50 -24.01 -2.97
N ARG A 285 11.67 -23.11 -2.45
CA ARG A 285 10.45 -22.67 -3.11
C ARG A 285 10.77 -21.60 -4.15
N LEU A 286 10.42 -21.84 -5.40
CA LEU A 286 10.55 -20.88 -6.51
C LEU A 286 9.16 -20.36 -6.92
N LYS A 287 9.12 -19.48 -7.93
CA LYS A 287 7.88 -19.04 -8.57
C LYS A 287 7.02 -20.25 -8.96
N ASN A 288 5.71 -20.14 -8.72
CA ASN A 288 4.74 -21.19 -9.01
C ASN A 288 4.87 -21.74 -10.43
N GLY A 289 4.49 -23.00 -10.60
CA GLY A 289 4.44 -23.64 -11.90
C GLY A 289 3.41 -22.99 -12.83
N THR A 290 3.36 -23.44 -14.07
CA THR A 290 2.34 -23.01 -15.04
C THR A 290 0.92 -23.41 -14.62
N ASP A 291 0.81 -24.37 -13.70
CA ASP A 291 -0.43 -24.79 -13.04
C ASP A 291 -0.87 -23.86 -11.90
N GLY A 292 -0.09 -22.82 -11.60
CA GLY A 292 -0.36 -21.89 -10.51
C GLY A 292 -0.10 -22.47 -9.12
N LEU A 293 0.41 -23.69 -9.01
CA LEU A 293 0.74 -24.34 -7.75
C LEU A 293 2.20 -24.10 -7.38
N GLU A 294 2.51 -24.11 -6.09
CA GLU A 294 3.86 -23.93 -5.58
C GLU A 294 4.88 -24.87 -6.24
N ARG A 295 6.10 -24.40 -6.46
CA ARG A 295 7.16 -25.18 -7.10
C ARG A 295 8.36 -25.27 -6.17
N TRP A 296 8.74 -26.50 -5.84
CA TRP A 296 9.92 -26.80 -5.02
C TRP A 296 11.00 -27.43 -5.89
N VAL A 297 12.25 -26.97 -5.72
CA VAL A 297 13.40 -27.42 -6.51
C VAL A 297 14.52 -27.84 -5.58
N SER A 298 15.04 -29.05 -5.79
CA SER A 298 16.21 -29.56 -5.05
C SER A 298 17.47 -28.77 -5.37
N GLY A 299 18.33 -28.62 -4.36
CA GLY A 299 19.60 -27.93 -4.47
C GLY A 299 20.56 -28.29 -3.35
N CYS A 300 21.68 -27.57 -3.32
CA CYS A 300 22.75 -27.73 -2.35
C CYS A 300 23.09 -26.38 -1.73
N VAL A 301 23.13 -26.30 -0.40
CA VAL A 301 23.60 -25.08 0.27
C VAL A 301 25.08 -24.90 -0.05
N THR A 302 25.46 -23.73 -0.55
CA THR A 302 26.83 -23.42 -0.98
C THR A 302 27.52 -22.39 -0.11
N ASP A 303 26.77 -21.42 0.40
CA ASP A 303 27.29 -20.36 1.27
C ASP A 303 26.28 -20.09 2.40
N LEU A 304 26.78 -19.88 3.62
CA LEU A 304 26.01 -19.35 4.75
C LEU A 304 26.23 -17.85 4.90
N TRP A 305 25.16 -17.09 5.14
CA TRP A 305 25.22 -15.64 5.26
C TRP A 305 25.92 -14.91 4.08
N PRO A 306 25.71 -15.30 2.81
CA PRO A 306 26.30 -14.58 1.69
C PRO A 306 25.87 -13.11 1.65
N ALA A 307 26.80 -12.24 1.28
CA ALA A 307 26.52 -10.82 1.09
C ALA A 307 25.64 -10.56 -0.15
N LEU A 308 24.66 -9.68 -0.01
CA LEU A 308 23.82 -9.24 -1.12
C LEU A 308 24.56 -8.21 -1.99
N PRO A 309 24.62 -8.40 -3.32
CA PRO A 309 25.34 -7.50 -4.21
C PRO A 309 24.62 -6.17 -4.46
N GLY A 310 25.38 -5.14 -4.87
CA GLY A 310 24.87 -3.85 -5.34
C GLY A 310 24.52 -2.84 -4.23
N LYS A 311 23.84 -1.74 -4.60
CA LYS A 311 23.44 -0.69 -3.65
C LYS A 311 22.43 -1.25 -2.63
N LEU A 312 22.68 -0.98 -1.34
CA LEU A 312 21.81 -1.40 -0.23
C LEU A 312 21.02 -0.23 0.37
N GLN A 313 21.34 1.01 0.01
CA GLN A 313 20.60 2.18 0.48
C GLN A 313 19.34 2.39 -0.36
N TRP A 314 18.25 2.75 0.32
CA TRP A 314 16.97 3.14 -0.28
C TRP A 314 16.48 4.46 0.32
N GLU A 315 15.63 5.15 -0.42
CA GLU A 315 15.00 6.41 -0.04
C GLU A 315 13.56 6.40 -0.55
N ILE A 316 12.60 6.78 0.30
CA ILE A 316 11.17 6.86 -0.01
C ILE A 316 10.61 8.07 0.73
N GLU A 317 10.04 9.04 0.02
CA GLU A 317 9.38 10.20 0.64
C GLU A 317 10.27 10.91 1.70
N GLY A 318 11.57 11.01 1.45
CA GLY A 318 12.55 11.60 2.37
C GLY A 318 12.97 10.71 3.54
N VAL A 319 12.40 9.50 3.67
CA VAL A 319 12.85 8.48 4.62
C VAL A 319 13.91 7.62 3.96
N THR A 320 15.12 7.64 4.50
CA THR A 320 16.24 6.80 4.02
C THR A 320 16.46 5.60 4.91
N GLY A 321 16.86 4.47 4.32
CA GLY A 321 17.28 3.30 5.09
C GLY A 321 18.22 2.38 4.31
N GLU A 322 18.53 1.24 4.91
CA GLU A 322 19.39 0.22 4.31
C GLU A 322 18.67 -1.14 4.27
N TYR A 323 18.79 -1.84 3.14
CA TYR A 323 18.47 -3.25 3.02
C TYR A 323 19.45 -4.09 3.86
N PRO A 324 19.05 -5.31 4.26
CA PRO A 324 19.97 -6.26 4.87
C PRO A 324 21.19 -6.49 3.97
N LYS A 325 22.37 -6.66 4.60
CA LYS A 325 23.64 -6.86 3.89
C LYS A 325 23.85 -8.31 3.46
N GLU A 326 23.18 -9.25 4.13
CA GLU A 326 23.38 -10.68 3.98
C GLU A 326 22.03 -11.38 4.11
N VAL A 327 21.96 -12.60 3.59
CA VAL A 327 20.78 -13.49 3.68
C VAL A 327 21.20 -14.86 4.20
N PRO A 328 20.31 -15.67 4.79
CA PRO A 328 20.66 -16.96 5.37
C PRO A 328 21.49 -17.88 4.46
N TYR A 329 21.06 -18.11 3.22
CA TYR A 329 21.67 -19.12 2.36
C TYR A 329 21.85 -18.68 0.91
N ARG A 330 22.88 -19.20 0.26
CA ARG A 330 22.95 -19.37 -1.19
C ARG A 330 22.78 -20.85 -1.53
N VAL A 331 21.87 -21.16 -2.45
CA VAL A 331 21.59 -22.55 -2.86
C VAL A 331 21.89 -22.71 -4.35
N ASP A 332 22.71 -23.70 -4.68
CA ASP A 332 22.96 -24.14 -6.05
C ASP A 332 21.82 -25.07 -6.50
N LEU A 333 21.20 -24.72 -7.63
CA LEU A 333 20.05 -25.39 -8.24
C LEU A 333 20.40 -26.00 -9.60
N SER A 334 21.70 -26.23 -9.86
CA SER A 334 22.20 -26.70 -11.15
C SER A 334 21.36 -27.85 -11.75
N PRO A 335 20.93 -27.72 -13.03
CA PRO A 335 21.38 -26.75 -14.04
C PRO A 335 20.60 -25.41 -14.05
N LEU A 336 19.67 -25.18 -13.11
CA LEU A 336 18.80 -23.99 -13.12
C LEU A 336 19.48 -22.72 -12.61
N GLY A 337 20.77 -22.79 -12.27
CA GLY A 337 21.54 -21.69 -11.71
C GLY A 337 21.59 -21.77 -10.18
N TRP A 338 21.41 -20.65 -9.51
CA TRP A 338 21.45 -20.56 -8.05
C TRP A 338 20.45 -19.50 -7.57
N CYS A 339 20.07 -19.55 -6.30
CA CYS A 339 19.22 -18.54 -5.68
C CYS A 339 19.72 -18.12 -4.30
N PHE A 340 19.25 -16.97 -3.85
CA PHE A 340 19.33 -16.58 -2.45
C PHE A 340 18.07 -17.04 -1.73
N VAL A 341 18.25 -17.54 -0.50
CA VAL A 341 17.15 -17.85 0.40
C VAL A 341 17.17 -16.80 1.50
N HIS A 342 16.24 -15.85 1.43
CA HIS A 342 16.27 -14.63 2.22
C HIS A 342 15.67 -14.78 3.64
N ARG A 343 15.12 -15.94 3.98
CA ARG A 343 14.67 -16.33 5.33
C ARG A 343 14.97 -17.79 5.65
N ASP A 344 15.31 -18.06 6.91
CA ASP A 344 15.49 -19.42 7.40
C ASP A 344 14.18 -20.00 7.97
N ASP A 345 13.19 -20.18 7.10
CA ASP A 345 11.92 -20.76 7.47
C ASP A 345 11.37 -21.76 6.44
N HIS A 346 10.44 -22.58 6.89
CA HIS A 346 9.80 -23.65 6.13
C HIS A 346 9.04 -23.19 4.89
N THR A 347 8.81 -21.88 4.71
CA THR A 347 8.06 -21.33 3.58
C THR A 347 8.94 -21.18 2.35
N LEU A 348 10.26 -21.07 2.54
CA LEU A 348 11.25 -20.87 1.48
C LEU A 348 12.19 -22.06 1.29
N ILE A 349 12.57 -22.74 2.38
CA ILE A 349 13.59 -23.79 2.34
C ILE A 349 13.27 -24.93 3.31
N ARG A 350 13.46 -26.15 2.82
CA ARG A 350 13.25 -27.41 3.53
C ARG A 350 14.38 -28.39 3.22
N ARG A 351 14.53 -29.44 4.04
CA ARG A 351 15.42 -30.55 3.71
C ARG A 351 14.93 -31.26 2.45
N GLU A 352 15.85 -31.75 1.62
CA GLU A 352 15.48 -32.57 0.47
C GLU A 352 14.66 -33.80 0.92
N GLY A 353 13.56 -34.06 0.22
CA GLY A 353 12.60 -35.11 0.57
C GLY A 353 11.51 -34.67 1.56
N LEU A 354 11.57 -33.44 2.09
CA LEU A 354 10.53 -32.84 2.95
C LEU A 354 9.75 -31.70 2.26
N GLN A 355 9.79 -31.62 0.93
CA GLN A 355 8.85 -30.77 0.19
C GLN A 355 7.39 -31.21 0.44
N PRO A 356 6.41 -30.28 0.38
CA PRO A 356 5.00 -30.63 0.49
C PRO A 356 4.60 -31.76 -0.46
N GLN A 357 3.83 -32.75 0.03
CA GLN A 357 3.26 -33.79 -0.83
C GLN A 357 2.08 -33.24 -1.62
N THR A 358 1.27 -32.38 -0.99
CA THR A 358 0.18 -31.67 -1.63
C THR A 358 0.60 -30.26 -1.97
N ARG A 359 0.76 -29.97 -3.27
CA ARG A 359 1.07 -28.63 -3.76
C ARG A 359 -0.20 -27.76 -3.69
N VAL A 360 -0.05 -26.54 -3.19
CA VAL A 360 -1.14 -25.54 -3.07
C VAL A 360 -0.86 -24.31 -3.92
N LYS A 361 -1.88 -23.48 -4.19
CA LYS A 361 -1.71 -22.18 -4.91
C LYS A 361 -0.95 -21.16 -4.05
N GLY A 362 -1.33 -21.07 -2.78
CA GLY A 362 -0.71 -20.22 -1.78
C GLY A 362 0.54 -20.85 -1.17
N MET A 363 0.71 -20.72 0.13
CA MET A 363 1.84 -21.24 0.89
C MET A 363 1.51 -22.54 1.62
N SER A 364 2.32 -23.56 1.40
CA SER A 364 2.21 -24.80 2.18
C SER A 364 2.41 -24.55 3.68
N LYS A 365 1.52 -25.15 4.47
CA LYS A 365 1.50 -25.02 5.94
C LYS A 365 2.78 -25.57 6.57
N ARG A 366 3.09 -25.07 7.78
CA ARG A 366 4.19 -25.57 8.61
C ARG A 366 4.03 -27.04 8.99
N LEU A 367 2.82 -27.44 9.35
CA LEU A 367 2.48 -28.80 9.76
C LEU A 367 1.73 -29.49 8.62
N GLU A 368 2.21 -30.66 8.21
CA GLU A 368 1.59 -31.48 7.18
C GLU A 368 1.44 -32.92 7.68
N VAL A 369 0.30 -33.54 7.40
CA VAL A 369 0.10 -34.97 7.68
C VAL A 369 0.39 -35.75 6.41
N ILE A 370 1.48 -36.51 6.42
CA ILE A 370 1.92 -37.34 5.29
C ILE A 370 1.49 -38.80 5.50
N ARG A 371 1.21 -39.49 4.40
CA ARG A 371 1.00 -40.95 4.41
C ARG A 371 2.31 -41.65 4.08
N CYS A 372 2.78 -42.49 5.00
CA CYS A 372 3.96 -43.32 4.82
C CYS A 372 3.66 -44.52 3.90
N GLU A 373 4.72 -45.16 3.39
CA GLU A 373 4.62 -46.35 2.53
C GLU A 373 3.89 -47.53 3.21
N ASP A 374 4.02 -47.66 4.53
CA ASP A 374 3.32 -48.66 5.35
C ASP A 374 1.83 -48.33 5.57
N GLY A 375 1.34 -47.22 5.03
CA GLY A 375 -0.01 -46.72 5.20
C GLY A 375 -0.24 -45.94 6.51
N SER A 376 0.73 -45.89 7.42
CA SER A 376 0.64 -45.05 8.62
C SER A 376 0.70 -43.57 8.26
N ARG A 377 0.22 -42.70 9.17
CA ARG A 377 0.26 -41.25 9.00
C ARG A 377 1.24 -40.62 9.99
N GLU A 378 2.03 -39.67 9.51
CA GLU A 378 2.94 -38.87 10.33
C GLU A 378 2.63 -37.38 10.14
N GLN A 379 2.58 -36.64 11.24
CA GLN A 379 2.60 -35.18 11.18
C GLN A 379 4.06 -34.72 11.14
N VAL A 380 4.43 -34.00 10.09
CA VAL A 380 5.76 -33.41 9.88
C VAL A 380 5.68 -31.92 10.19
N ASP A 381 6.58 -31.44 11.05
CA ASP A 381 6.84 -30.01 11.23
C ASP A 381 7.97 -29.58 10.30
N HIS A 382 7.63 -28.90 9.21
CA HIS A 382 8.58 -28.46 8.18
C HIS A 382 9.58 -27.40 8.66
N GLN A 383 9.32 -26.75 9.80
CA GLN A 383 10.27 -25.83 10.41
C GLN A 383 11.34 -26.58 11.20
N THR A 384 10.94 -27.55 12.01
CA THR A 384 11.82 -28.24 12.97
C THR A 384 12.26 -29.64 12.52
N GLU A 385 11.73 -30.11 11.39
CA GLU A 385 11.91 -31.45 10.81
C GLU A 385 11.45 -32.60 11.72
N ARG A 386 10.74 -32.29 12.81
CA ARG A 386 10.23 -33.29 13.75
C ARG A 386 9.05 -34.03 13.12
N ARG A 387 9.03 -35.35 13.34
CA ARG A 387 7.97 -36.25 12.91
C ARG A 387 7.24 -36.78 14.13
N LYS A 388 5.91 -36.77 14.07
CA LYS A 388 5.04 -37.35 15.10
C LYS A 388 4.09 -38.34 14.44
N ARG A 389 4.19 -39.61 14.81
CA ARG A 389 3.24 -40.63 14.36
C ARG A 389 1.86 -40.32 14.90
N MET A 390 0.86 -40.31 14.02
CA MET A 390 -0.53 -40.04 14.40
C MET A 390 -1.22 -41.33 14.86
N PRO A 391 -2.05 -41.29 15.92
CA PRO A 391 -2.83 -42.46 16.34
C PRO A 391 -3.81 -42.87 15.24
N GLN A 392 -4.04 -44.18 15.10
CA GLN A 392 -4.99 -44.69 14.11
C GLN A 392 -6.44 -44.29 14.42
N SER A 393 -6.75 -43.90 15.65
CA SER A 393 -8.08 -43.46 16.07
C SER A 393 -8.40 -42.00 15.70
N SER A 394 -7.43 -41.20 15.26
CA SER A 394 -7.70 -39.83 14.77
C SER A 394 -8.01 -39.78 13.27
N LEU A 395 -8.30 -40.94 12.65
CA LEU A 395 -8.53 -41.06 11.22
C LEU A 395 -9.95 -40.71 10.79
N ASP A 396 -10.92 -40.79 11.70
CA ASP A 396 -12.34 -40.62 11.37
C ASP A 396 -12.81 -39.15 11.40
N ASP A 397 -12.05 -38.25 12.03
CA ASP A 397 -12.42 -36.83 12.19
C ASP A 397 -11.78 -35.88 11.16
N ILE A 398 -10.96 -36.39 10.23
CA ILE A 398 -10.40 -35.61 9.11
C ILE A 398 -11.01 -36.11 7.80
N SER A 399 -12.32 -36.36 7.83
CA SER A 399 -13.14 -36.44 6.63
C SER A 399 -13.11 -35.06 5.97
N ASP A 400 -12.24 -34.91 4.98
CA ASP A 400 -12.15 -33.77 4.08
C ASP A 400 -13.56 -33.36 3.65
N SER A 401 -14.02 -32.22 4.15
CA SER A 401 -15.25 -31.55 3.72
C SER A 401 -14.92 -30.53 2.62
N ASP A 402 -14.02 -30.94 1.71
CA ASP A 402 -13.56 -30.14 0.58
C ASP A 402 -13.89 -30.81 -0.78
N ASP A 403 -14.91 -31.68 -0.81
CA ASP A 403 -15.57 -32.12 -2.06
C ASP A 403 -16.89 -31.36 -2.24
N ASP A 404 -16.78 -30.07 -2.57
CA ASP A 404 -17.79 -29.32 -3.32
C ASP A 404 -17.09 -28.17 -4.07
N VAL A 405 -16.37 -28.53 -5.15
CA VAL A 405 -15.98 -27.61 -6.23
C VAL A 405 -16.40 -28.17 -7.57
#